data_AF-A0A5J9TM10-F1
#
_entry.id   AF-A0A5J9TM10-F1
#
_cell.length_a   1.000
_cell.length_b   1.000
_cell.length_c   1.000
_cell.angle_alpha   90.00
_cell.angle_beta   90.00
_cell.angle_gamma   90.00
#
_symmetry.space_group_name_H-M   'P 1'
#
loop_
_entity.id
_entity.type
_entity.pdbx_description
1 polymer ?
#
loop_
_entity_poly.entity_id
_entity_poly.type
_entity_poly.pdbx_seq_one_letter_code
_entity_poly.pdbx_strand_id
1 'polypeptide(L)'
;MTIASSVKLAGGTLSVCGRTVLSGVPDAVVASSAAAGGAVDGVFLGADLAEPASRHVVSLGALSKFQNAADPSAGIQAVVRAAKEDLGLKYVYVWQSITGYWGGFHPGASGTEHYRSTLHDAPGNHDFELLKKIVLPDGSVLRARLPARPTKDCLFTDPARDGVSTPLKMLCRVFRPSCSLLKIWNMNKFTGVLGVYNCQGAAWSFAEKQSVFHQTGTEALTCGVKASDVHLISEAATDPEWNGDCAVHRHASGELVVLPNGVALPITLKILEQDILTVSPIKDLAPGFRFAPIGLIDMFNGGAAVEGLTYHLLDGANQLGDNGSASSSEAVGLVCMEARGRGRFGAYSSVSPRKCMLGSAQVESSYESSSGLVILQLKDMPKERVHRILVEL
;
A
#
# COMPACT_ATOMS: atom_id res chain seq x y z
N MET A 1 29.92 -17.42 -17.66
CA MET A 1 28.86 -18.06 -18.46
C MET A 1 27.56 -17.33 -18.18
N THR A 2 27.00 -16.66 -19.18
CA THR A 2 25.69 -16.00 -19.06
C THR A 2 24.63 -17.07 -19.21
N ILE A 3 23.97 -17.46 -18.12
CA ILE A 3 22.84 -18.41 -18.17
C ILE A 3 21.70 -17.65 -18.86
N ALA A 4 21.32 -18.08 -20.07
CA ALA A 4 20.14 -17.54 -20.73
C ALA A 4 18.91 -17.86 -19.88
N SER A 5 18.07 -16.86 -19.60
CA SER A 5 16.85 -17.07 -18.79
C SER A 5 15.99 -18.17 -19.41
N SER A 6 15.51 -19.08 -18.57
CA SER A 6 14.60 -20.13 -19.01
C SER A 6 13.23 -19.61 -19.42
N VAL A 7 12.88 -18.37 -19.04
CA VAL A 7 11.61 -17.73 -19.39
C VAL A 7 11.79 -16.73 -20.54
N LYS A 8 10.99 -16.85 -21.59
CA LYS A 8 11.03 -15.99 -22.77
C LYS A 8 9.63 -15.52 -23.16
N LEU A 9 9.48 -14.22 -23.37
CA LEU A 9 8.29 -13.60 -23.93
C LEU A 9 8.61 -13.14 -25.35
N ALA A 10 7.97 -13.75 -26.36
CA ALA A 10 8.18 -13.42 -27.77
C ALA A 10 6.99 -13.86 -28.62
N GLY A 11 6.65 -13.08 -29.66
CA GLY A 11 5.63 -13.44 -30.65
C GLY A 11 4.26 -13.75 -30.03
N GLY A 12 3.79 -12.90 -29.11
CA GLY A 12 2.52 -13.09 -28.40
C GLY A 12 2.46 -14.36 -27.53
N THR A 13 3.62 -14.88 -27.14
CA THR A 13 3.75 -16.15 -26.41
C THR A 13 4.70 -16.00 -25.23
N LEU A 14 4.25 -16.42 -24.05
CA LEU A 14 5.12 -16.63 -22.90
C LEU A 14 5.54 -18.09 -22.85
N SER A 15 6.86 -18.34 -22.83
CA SER A 15 7.42 -19.68 -22.76
C SER A 15 8.40 -19.85 -21.59
N VAL A 16 8.39 -21.01 -20.96
CA VAL A 16 9.32 -21.40 -19.88
C VAL A 16 9.99 -22.71 -20.28
N CYS A 17 11.32 -22.77 -20.24
CA CYS A 17 12.13 -23.89 -20.71
C CYS A 17 11.76 -24.35 -22.14
N GLY A 18 11.41 -23.40 -23.02
CA GLY A 18 11.02 -23.67 -24.41
C GLY A 18 9.58 -24.18 -24.60
N ARG A 19 8.76 -24.27 -23.54
CA ARG A 19 7.34 -24.65 -23.62
C ARG A 19 6.43 -23.43 -23.49
N THR A 20 5.45 -23.33 -24.38
CA THR A 20 4.42 -22.27 -24.36
C THR A 20 3.49 -22.42 -23.15
N VAL A 21 3.46 -21.39 -22.30
CA VAL A 21 2.59 -21.30 -21.11
C VAL A 21 1.37 -20.44 -21.40
N LEU A 22 1.55 -19.28 -22.03
CA LEU A 22 0.48 -18.36 -22.41
C LEU A 22 0.55 -18.09 -23.91
N SER A 23 -0.61 -18.09 -24.55
CA SER A 23 -0.78 -17.76 -25.97
C SER A 23 -1.71 -16.56 -26.13
N GLY A 24 -1.49 -15.73 -27.15
CA GLY A 24 -2.23 -14.48 -27.31
C GLY A 24 -1.86 -13.46 -26.22
N VAL A 25 -0.62 -13.50 -25.74
CA VAL A 25 -0.08 -12.51 -24.81
C VAL A 25 -0.02 -11.16 -25.55
N PRO A 26 -0.67 -10.10 -25.05
CA PRO A 26 -0.63 -8.79 -25.71
C PRO A 26 0.79 -8.22 -25.78
N ASP A 27 1.08 -7.45 -26.84
CA ASP A 27 2.39 -6.80 -27.03
C ASP A 27 2.75 -5.81 -25.91
N ALA A 28 1.74 -5.31 -25.20
CA ALA A 28 1.91 -4.47 -24.03
C ALA A 28 2.53 -5.22 -22.84
N VAL A 29 2.47 -6.55 -22.78
CA VAL A 29 3.07 -7.33 -21.69
C VAL A 29 4.58 -7.36 -21.89
N VAL A 30 5.33 -7.06 -20.83
CA VAL A 30 6.80 -7.04 -20.85
C VAL A 30 7.35 -7.97 -19.78
N ALA A 31 8.52 -8.55 -20.04
CA ALA A 31 9.22 -9.42 -19.09
C ALA A 31 10.53 -8.75 -18.63
N SER A 32 10.70 -8.61 -17.32
CA SER A 32 11.95 -8.12 -16.72
C SER A 32 12.65 -9.26 -16.00
N SER A 33 13.92 -9.51 -16.37
CA SER A 33 14.72 -10.58 -15.75
C SER A 33 14.97 -10.32 -14.27
N ALA A 34 14.76 -11.34 -13.43
CA ALA A 34 15.09 -11.29 -12.00
C ALA A 34 16.60 -11.40 -11.73
N ALA A 35 17.42 -11.65 -12.76
CA ALA A 35 18.87 -11.86 -12.64
C ALA A 35 19.63 -10.64 -12.08
N ALA A 36 19.09 -9.43 -12.18
CA ALA A 36 19.69 -8.22 -11.59
C ALA A 36 19.72 -8.24 -10.05
N GLY A 37 18.90 -9.08 -9.40
CA GLY A 37 18.77 -9.18 -7.94
C GLY A 37 19.40 -10.42 -7.30
N GLY A 38 20.09 -11.27 -8.06
CA GLY A 38 20.74 -12.50 -7.57
C GLY A 38 20.61 -13.71 -8.50
N ALA A 39 21.11 -14.87 -8.06
CA ALA A 39 21.17 -16.11 -8.82
C ALA A 39 19.81 -16.87 -8.89
N VAL A 40 18.73 -16.17 -9.27
CA VAL A 40 17.39 -16.75 -9.39
C VAL A 40 16.97 -16.72 -10.85
N ASP A 41 16.61 -17.88 -11.40
CA ASP A 41 16.09 -18.00 -12.76
C ASP A 41 14.57 -17.75 -12.75
N GLY A 42 14.18 -16.53 -13.15
CA GLY A 42 12.79 -16.10 -13.17
C GLY A 42 12.64 -14.73 -13.83
N VAL A 43 11.41 -14.39 -14.23
CA VAL A 43 11.07 -13.08 -14.80
C VAL A 43 9.84 -12.52 -14.09
N PHE A 44 9.81 -11.20 -13.96
CA PHE A 44 8.59 -10.48 -13.62
C PHE A 44 7.86 -10.14 -14.91
N LEU A 45 6.57 -10.46 -14.96
CA LEU A 45 5.69 -10.03 -16.04
C LEU A 45 4.97 -8.77 -15.60
N GLY A 46 5.23 -7.69 -16.33
CA GLY A 46 4.53 -6.42 -16.22
C GLY A 46 3.77 -6.11 -17.50
N ALA A 47 3.21 -4.92 -17.58
CA ALA A 47 2.69 -4.38 -18.83
C ALA A 47 3.14 -2.93 -18.96
N ASP A 48 3.65 -2.58 -20.14
CA ASP A 48 3.93 -1.23 -20.55
C ASP A 48 2.71 -0.70 -21.32
N LEU A 49 2.04 0.29 -20.74
CA LEU A 49 0.79 0.84 -21.24
C LEU A 49 0.99 2.32 -21.51
N ALA A 50 0.68 2.75 -22.74
CA ALA A 50 0.87 4.13 -23.18
C ALA A 50 0.02 5.15 -22.40
N GLU A 51 -1.11 4.73 -21.80
CA GLU A 51 -2.02 5.62 -21.10
C GLU A 51 -2.17 5.30 -19.59
N PRO A 52 -1.87 6.26 -18.68
CA PRO A 52 -1.99 6.11 -17.23
C PRO A 52 -3.40 5.79 -16.70
N ALA A 53 -4.45 6.01 -17.49
CA ALA A 53 -5.86 5.86 -17.08
C ALA A 53 -6.45 4.46 -17.32
N SER A 54 -5.66 3.51 -17.86
CA SER A 54 -6.14 2.17 -18.19
C SER A 54 -6.38 1.33 -16.93
N ARG A 55 -7.65 1.00 -16.66
CA ARG A 55 -8.07 0.22 -15.48
C ARG A 55 -7.32 -1.12 -15.45
N HIS A 56 -6.64 -1.37 -14.32
CA HIS A 56 -5.64 -2.41 -14.02
C HIS A 56 -6.05 -3.89 -14.20
N VAL A 57 -6.50 -4.28 -15.39
CA VAL A 57 -6.59 -5.69 -15.79
C VAL A 57 -5.97 -5.82 -17.17
N VAL A 58 -4.74 -6.35 -17.21
CA VAL A 58 -4.07 -6.73 -18.46
C VAL A 58 -4.20 -8.24 -18.60
N SER A 59 -4.88 -8.68 -19.66
CA SER A 59 -4.88 -10.10 -20.01
C SER A 59 -3.45 -10.51 -20.30
N LEU A 60 -2.93 -11.52 -19.60
CA LEU A 60 -1.62 -12.10 -19.91
C LEU A 60 -1.70 -13.15 -21.02
N GLY A 61 -2.81 -13.21 -21.74
CA GLY A 61 -3.10 -14.23 -22.75
C GLY A 61 -3.95 -15.37 -22.21
N ALA A 62 -4.37 -16.25 -23.11
CA ALA A 62 -5.11 -17.45 -22.77
C ALA A 62 -4.14 -18.57 -22.42
N LEU A 63 -4.39 -19.24 -21.30
CA LEU A 63 -3.79 -20.52 -21.01
C LEU A 63 -4.36 -21.54 -22.00
N SER A 64 -3.51 -22.09 -22.86
CA SER A 64 -3.90 -22.99 -23.96
C SER A 64 -4.69 -24.23 -23.53
N LYS A 65 -4.65 -24.57 -22.23
CA LYS A 65 -5.36 -25.72 -21.63
C LYS A 65 -6.76 -25.42 -21.10
N PHE A 66 -7.27 -24.19 -21.22
CA PHE A 66 -8.56 -23.75 -20.64
C PHE A 66 -9.71 -23.56 -21.64
N GLN A 67 -9.58 -24.06 -22.87
CA GLN A 67 -10.64 -23.88 -23.89
C GLN A 67 -11.83 -24.85 -23.74
N ASN A 68 -11.86 -25.73 -22.72
CA ASN A 68 -12.89 -26.76 -22.61
C ASN A 68 -13.60 -26.73 -21.24
N ALA A 69 -14.78 -26.10 -21.22
CA ALA A 69 -15.58 -25.88 -20.01
C ALA A 69 -16.17 -27.16 -19.37
N ALA A 70 -16.00 -28.32 -20.02
CA ALA A 70 -16.59 -29.60 -19.61
C ALA A 70 -15.68 -30.47 -18.70
N ASP A 71 -14.41 -30.10 -18.50
CA ASP A 71 -13.44 -30.91 -17.74
C ASP A 71 -12.97 -30.20 -16.46
N PRO A 72 -13.32 -30.70 -15.25
CA PRO A 72 -12.83 -30.18 -13.97
C PRO A 72 -11.30 -30.23 -13.80
N SER A 73 -10.59 -31.01 -14.65
CA SER A 73 -9.14 -31.06 -14.69
C SER A 73 -8.51 -29.81 -15.33
N ALA A 74 -9.28 -28.96 -16.01
CA ALA A 74 -8.82 -27.74 -16.68
C ALA A 74 -8.85 -26.48 -15.78
N GLY A 75 -8.56 -26.63 -14.49
CA GLY A 75 -8.57 -25.53 -13.50
C GLY A 75 -7.18 -25.03 -13.08
N ILE A 76 -7.12 -24.06 -12.16
CA ILE A 76 -5.85 -23.59 -11.55
C ILE A 76 -5.03 -24.74 -10.95
N GLN A 77 -5.70 -25.83 -10.54
CA GLN A 77 -5.07 -27.06 -10.06
C GLN A 77 -4.15 -27.72 -11.10
N ALA A 78 -4.53 -27.73 -12.39
CA ALA A 78 -3.66 -28.26 -13.44
C ALA A 78 -2.50 -27.33 -13.77
N VAL A 79 -2.70 -26.00 -13.67
CA VAL A 79 -1.60 -25.03 -13.80
C VAL A 79 -0.59 -25.22 -12.68
N VAL A 80 -1.05 -25.33 -11.43
CA VAL A 80 -0.19 -25.59 -10.27
C VAL A 80 0.50 -26.94 -10.41
N ARG A 81 -0.22 -28.00 -10.86
CA ARG A 81 0.36 -29.32 -11.06
C ARG A 81 1.45 -29.31 -12.13
N ALA A 82 1.17 -28.75 -13.31
CA ALA A 82 2.16 -28.62 -14.37
C ALA A 82 3.36 -27.75 -13.93
N ALA A 83 3.12 -26.65 -13.22
CA ALA A 83 4.18 -25.82 -12.69
C ALA A 83 5.09 -26.57 -11.70
N LYS A 84 4.54 -27.50 -10.91
CA LYS A 84 5.30 -28.31 -9.96
C LYS A 84 6.00 -29.50 -10.61
N GLU A 85 5.28 -30.27 -11.42
CA GLU A 85 5.76 -31.53 -12.01
C GLU A 85 6.62 -31.29 -13.25
N ASP A 86 6.22 -30.36 -14.13
CA ASP A 86 6.88 -30.12 -15.41
C ASP A 86 7.95 -29.03 -15.33
N LEU A 87 7.79 -28.04 -14.43
CA LEU A 87 8.70 -26.89 -14.29
C LEU A 87 9.51 -26.90 -12.98
N GLY A 88 9.32 -27.91 -12.13
CA GLY A 88 10.07 -28.07 -10.88
C GLY A 88 9.83 -26.96 -9.84
N LEU A 89 8.79 -26.13 -10.00
CA LEU A 89 8.49 -25.09 -9.02
C LEU A 89 8.04 -25.72 -7.71
N LYS A 90 8.68 -25.36 -6.60
CA LYS A 90 8.36 -25.96 -5.29
C LYS A 90 7.04 -25.42 -4.70
N TYR A 91 6.75 -24.15 -4.96
CA TYR A 91 5.58 -23.45 -4.43
C TYR A 91 4.95 -22.56 -5.51
N VAL A 92 3.62 -22.49 -5.53
CA VAL A 92 2.84 -21.58 -6.39
C VAL A 92 1.87 -20.87 -5.46
N TYR A 93 1.97 -19.55 -5.36
CA TYR A 93 1.12 -18.72 -4.51
C TYR A 93 0.18 -17.92 -5.38
N VAL A 94 -1.09 -17.88 -4.98
CA VAL A 94 -2.13 -17.06 -5.61
C VAL A 94 -2.67 -16.14 -4.54
N TRP A 95 -2.41 -14.84 -4.69
CA TRP A 95 -3.04 -13.83 -3.86
C TRP A 95 -4.29 -13.33 -4.57
N GLN A 96 -5.42 -13.49 -3.90
CA GLN A 96 -6.68 -12.90 -4.33
C GLN A 96 -7.36 -12.32 -3.10
N SER A 97 -7.76 -11.06 -3.15
CA SER A 97 -8.61 -10.46 -2.13
C SER A 97 -10.06 -10.94 -2.32
N ILE A 98 -10.31 -12.24 -2.12
CA ILE A 98 -11.66 -12.84 -2.24
C ILE A 98 -12.65 -12.15 -1.28
N THR A 99 -12.17 -11.48 -0.24
CA THR A 99 -12.97 -10.71 0.73
C THR A 99 -12.64 -9.21 0.77
N GLY A 100 -11.82 -8.71 -0.15
CA GLY A 100 -11.21 -7.37 -0.03
C GLY A 100 -11.07 -6.62 -1.35
N TYR A 101 -12.02 -6.76 -2.27
CA TYR A 101 -12.18 -5.74 -3.29
C TYR A 101 -12.83 -4.53 -2.60
N TRP A 102 -12.13 -3.40 -2.55
CA TRP A 102 -12.68 -2.13 -2.04
C TRP A 102 -13.88 -1.62 -2.88
N GLY A 103 -14.30 -2.36 -3.91
CA GLY A 103 -15.53 -2.13 -4.67
C GLY A 103 -16.73 -2.99 -4.24
N GLY A 104 -16.57 -3.89 -3.25
CA GLY A 104 -17.62 -4.83 -2.84
C GLY A 104 -17.94 -5.92 -3.88
N PHE A 105 -18.75 -6.91 -3.48
CA PHE A 105 -19.42 -7.83 -4.40
C PHE A 105 -20.79 -7.24 -4.74
N HIS A 106 -21.21 -7.31 -6.01
CA HIS A 106 -22.60 -7.01 -6.37
C HIS A 106 -23.50 -8.13 -5.79
N PRO A 107 -24.39 -7.82 -4.82
CA PRO A 107 -25.31 -8.82 -4.29
C PRO A 107 -26.18 -9.38 -5.42
N GLY A 108 -26.28 -10.70 -5.54
CA GLY A 108 -27.12 -11.34 -6.56
C GLY A 108 -26.57 -11.32 -7.99
N ALA A 109 -25.26 -11.11 -8.19
CA ALA A 109 -24.64 -11.35 -9.49
C ALA A 109 -24.80 -12.82 -9.92
N SER A 110 -24.95 -13.05 -11.23
CA SER A 110 -25.07 -14.42 -11.76
C SER A 110 -23.86 -15.26 -11.38
N GLY A 111 -24.09 -16.45 -10.81
CA GLY A 111 -23.05 -17.37 -10.34
C GLY A 111 -22.55 -17.12 -8.91
N THR A 112 -23.12 -16.16 -8.19
CA THR A 112 -22.79 -15.89 -6.77
C THR A 112 -23.93 -16.23 -5.80
N GLU A 113 -25.01 -16.84 -6.30
CA GLU A 113 -26.25 -17.07 -5.56
C GLU A 113 -26.04 -18.01 -4.35
N HIS A 114 -25.14 -18.99 -4.48
CA HIS A 114 -24.83 -19.94 -3.41
C HIS A 114 -24.01 -19.33 -2.26
N TYR A 115 -23.36 -18.18 -2.47
CA TYR A 115 -22.63 -17.48 -1.42
C TYR A 115 -23.55 -16.66 -0.51
N ARG A 116 -24.83 -16.49 -0.87
CA ARG A 116 -25.79 -15.66 -0.13
C ARG A 116 -25.19 -14.31 0.26
N SER A 117 -24.55 -13.63 -0.69
CA SER A 117 -23.87 -12.36 -0.46
C SER A 117 -24.85 -11.30 0.03
N THR A 118 -24.98 -11.18 1.35
CA THR A 118 -25.68 -10.09 2.01
C THR A 118 -24.68 -8.98 2.28
N LEU A 119 -25.02 -7.75 1.90
CA LEU A 119 -24.30 -6.58 2.37
C LEU A 119 -24.43 -6.57 3.89
N HIS A 120 -23.33 -6.80 4.62
CA HIS A 120 -23.34 -6.69 6.08
C HIS A 120 -23.29 -5.20 6.44
N ASP A 121 -24.48 -4.61 6.42
CA ASP A 121 -25.16 -4.14 7.61
C ASP A 121 -26.66 -4.25 7.32
N ALA A 122 -27.44 -4.79 8.26
CA ALA A 122 -28.89 -4.65 8.15
C ALA A 122 -29.23 -3.14 8.13
N PRO A 123 -30.19 -2.67 7.31
CA PRO A 123 -30.64 -1.29 7.38
C PRO A 123 -30.95 -0.90 8.83
N GLY A 124 -30.23 0.11 9.35
CA GLY A 124 -30.31 0.54 10.76
C GLY A 124 -29.14 0.12 11.67
N ASN A 125 -28.23 -0.76 11.21
CA ASN A 125 -27.08 -1.23 12.00
C ASN A 125 -25.72 -0.65 11.54
N HIS A 126 -25.73 0.43 10.75
CA HIS A 126 -24.49 1.01 10.23
C HIS A 126 -23.61 1.61 11.32
N ASP A 127 -22.32 1.27 11.28
CA ASP A 127 -21.30 2.02 12.01
C ASP A 127 -20.92 3.28 11.22
N PHE A 128 -21.61 4.38 11.52
CA PHE A 128 -21.35 5.66 10.87
C PHE A 128 -19.96 6.22 11.15
N GLU A 129 -19.34 5.87 12.28
CA GLU A 129 -17.97 6.30 12.57
C GLU A 129 -16.99 5.55 11.68
N LEU A 130 -17.18 4.25 11.45
CA LEU A 130 -16.42 3.49 10.47
C LEU A 130 -16.64 4.03 9.05
N LEU A 131 -17.89 4.31 8.65
CA LEU A 131 -18.20 4.85 7.32
C LEU A 131 -17.49 6.18 7.05
N LYS A 132 -17.42 7.08 8.05
CA LYS A 132 -16.68 8.35 7.93
C LYS A 132 -15.17 8.16 7.71
N LYS A 133 -14.60 7.01 8.10
CA LYS A 133 -13.19 6.69 7.85
C LYS A 133 -12.90 6.20 6.44
N ILE A 134 -13.93 5.84 5.66
CA ILE A 134 -13.79 5.24 4.32
C ILE A 134 -14.49 6.02 3.20
N VAL A 135 -15.57 6.75 3.52
CA VAL A 135 -16.43 7.44 2.55
C VAL A 135 -16.46 8.94 2.87
N LEU A 136 -16.29 9.76 1.82
CA LEU A 136 -16.44 11.20 1.88
C LEU A 136 -17.93 11.60 2.01
N PRO A 137 -18.24 12.82 2.49
CA PRO A 137 -19.63 13.28 2.64
C PRO A 137 -20.46 13.28 1.34
N ASP A 138 -19.80 13.33 0.18
CA ASP A 138 -20.43 13.26 -1.14
C ASP A 138 -20.73 11.81 -1.59
N GLY A 139 -20.47 10.81 -0.73
CA GLY A 139 -20.66 9.39 -1.00
C GLY A 139 -19.51 8.74 -1.79
N SER A 140 -18.50 9.51 -2.19
CA SER A 140 -17.34 8.97 -2.91
C SER A 140 -16.27 8.42 -1.96
N VAL A 141 -15.33 7.65 -2.50
CA VAL A 141 -14.24 7.02 -1.74
C VAL A 141 -12.89 7.50 -2.24
N LEU A 142 -11.95 7.69 -1.30
CA LEU A 142 -10.55 7.99 -1.60
C LEU A 142 -9.84 6.71 -2.02
N ARG A 143 -9.76 6.45 -3.33
CA ARG A 143 -9.19 5.21 -3.87
C ARG A 143 -7.68 5.31 -4.03
N ALA A 144 -7.00 4.24 -3.63
CA ALA A 144 -5.62 4.01 -3.99
C ALA A 144 -5.49 3.67 -5.48
N ARG A 145 -4.29 3.84 -6.03
CA ARG A 145 -3.92 3.64 -7.44
C ARG A 145 -3.91 2.17 -7.83
N LEU A 146 -3.51 1.27 -6.94
CA LEU A 146 -3.32 -0.15 -7.25
C LEU A 146 -4.32 -1.01 -6.47
N PRO A 147 -4.48 -2.30 -6.82
CA PRO A 147 -5.01 -3.28 -5.87
C PRO A 147 -4.05 -3.43 -4.69
N ALA A 148 -4.59 -3.68 -3.50
CA ALA A 148 -3.79 -3.90 -2.30
C ALA A 148 -2.97 -5.22 -2.44
N ARG A 149 -1.67 -5.17 -2.12
CA ARG A 149 -0.72 -6.26 -2.33
C ARG A 149 -0.01 -6.62 -1.02
N PRO A 150 0.28 -7.90 -0.75
CA PRO A 150 1.15 -8.26 0.35
C PRO A 150 2.53 -7.63 0.17
N THR A 151 3.17 -7.29 1.28
CA THR A 151 4.58 -6.92 1.26
C THR A 151 5.45 -8.14 0.95
N LYS A 152 6.66 -7.92 0.47
CA LYS A 152 7.58 -8.97 0.01
C LYS A 152 7.93 -9.96 1.12
N ASP A 153 8.03 -9.50 2.36
CA ASP A 153 8.30 -10.30 3.55
C ASP A 153 7.12 -11.20 3.98
N CYS A 154 5.90 -10.91 3.53
CA CYS A 154 4.71 -11.73 3.81
C CYS A 154 4.43 -12.81 2.74
N LEU A 155 5.03 -12.75 1.54
CA LEU A 155 4.62 -13.59 0.41
C LEU A 155 4.78 -15.10 0.62
N PHE A 156 5.75 -15.51 1.44
CA PHE A 156 6.08 -16.93 1.65
C PHE A 156 5.79 -17.40 3.08
N THR A 157 5.03 -16.60 3.81
CA THR A 157 4.72 -16.84 5.21
C THR A 157 3.22 -17.03 5.38
N ASP A 158 2.81 -17.91 6.31
CA ASP A 158 1.42 -18.04 6.74
C ASP A 158 1.23 -17.23 8.03
N PRO A 159 0.84 -15.95 7.96
CA PRO A 159 0.72 -15.06 9.12
C PRO A 159 -0.39 -15.47 10.10
N ALA A 160 -1.19 -16.49 9.77
CA ALA A 160 -2.17 -17.04 10.69
C ALA A 160 -1.61 -18.18 11.55
N ARG A 161 -0.49 -18.79 11.15
CA ARG A 161 0.02 -20.04 11.76
C ARG A 161 1.52 -20.06 12.02
N ASP A 162 2.28 -19.08 11.53
CA ASP A 162 3.73 -19.05 11.71
C ASP A 162 4.16 -18.84 13.16
N GLY A 163 3.29 -18.25 14.00
CA GLY A 163 3.49 -18.13 15.44
C GLY A 163 3.08 -19.36 16.25
N VAL A 164 2.57 -20.42 15.61
CA VAL A 164 2.29 -21.70 16.29
C VAL A 164 3.56 -22.55 16.29
N SER A 165 4.26 -22.57 17.42
CA SER A 165 5.39 -23.47 17.65
C SER A 165 4.87 -24.89 17.90
N THR A 166 4.98 -25.77 16.90
CA THR A 166 4.96 -27.21 17.16
C THR A 166 6.33 -27.64 17.71
N PRO A 167 6.42 -28.61 18.64
CA PRO A 167 7.69 -29.07 19.20
C PRO A 167 8.71 -29.51 18.14
N LEU A 168 8.25 -29.95 16.97
CA LEU A 168 9.06 -30.41 15.85
C LEU A 168 9.80 -29.28 15.10
N LYS A 169 9.28 -28.04 15.12
CA LYS A 169 9.95 -26.87 14.48
C LYS A 169 11.17 -26.38 15.25
N MET A 170 11.36 -26.80 16.51
CA MET A 170 12.48 -26.38 17.36
C MET A 170 13.83 -27.02 16.95
N LEU A 171 13.81 -28.09 16.13
CA LEU A 171 15.02 -28.83 15.75
C LEU A 171 15.70 -28.31 14.46
N CYS A 172 15.01 -27.52 13.63
CA CYS A 172 15.57 -26.98 12.38
C CYS A 172 16.08 -25.54 12.56
N ARG A 173 17.36 -25.40 12.94
CA ARG A 173 18.09 -24.10 13.01
C ARG A 173 18.22 -23.32 11.68
N VAL A 174 17.63 -23.81 10.59
CA VAL A 174 17.73 -23.21 9.24
C VAL A 174 16.46 -22.44 8.83
N PHE A 175 15.35 -22.59 9.56
CA PHE A 175 14.10 -21.88 9.28
C PHE A 175 13.79 -20.95 10.46
N ARG A 176 14.04 -19.64 10.30
CA ARG A 176 13.69 -18.67 11.36
C ARG A 176 12.19 -18.76 11.65
N PRO A 177 11.76 -19.04 12.89
CA PRO A 177 10.37 -18.90 13.28
C PRO A 177 10.09 -17.39 13.44
N SER A 178 9.90 -16.67 12.34
CA SER A 178 9.35 -15.32 12.41
C SER A 178 7.84 -15.47 12.54
N CYS A 179 7.30 -15.17 13.73
CA CYS A 179 5.87 -14.86 13.85
C CYS A 179 5.66 -13.56 13.07
N SER A 180 4.86 -13.56 12.01
CA SER A 180 4.70 -12.40 11.14
C SER A 180 3.31 -11.79 11.25
N LEU A 181 3.28 -10.47 11.38
CA LEU A 181 2.07 -9.71 11.10
C LEU A 181 1.89 -9.69 9.58
N LEU A 182 0.65 -9.86 9.12
CA LEU A 182 0.33 -9.67 7.71
C LEU A 182 0.44 -8.19 7.39
N LYS A 183 1.27 -7.83 6.41
CA LYS A 183 1.38 -6.47 5.89
C LYS A 183 0.87 -6.41 4.46
N ILE A 184 0.05 -5.41 4.18
CA ILE A 184 -0.54 -5.18 2.87
C ILE A 184 -0.34 -3.71 2.52
N TRP A 185 0.23 -3.43 1.36
CA TRP A 185 0.52 -2.08 0.90
C TRP A 185 -0.28 -1.69 -0.34
N ASN A 186 -0.39 -0.37 -0.54
CA ASN A 186 -0.92 0.25 -1.74
C ASN A 186 -0.34 1.67 -1.93
N MET A 187 -0.65 2.32 -3.04
CA MET A 187 -0.13 3.63 -3.42
C MET A 187 -1.25 4.65 -3.64
N ASN A 188 -1.00 5.89 -3.24
CA ASN A 188 -1.70 7.08 -3.69
C ASN A 188 -0.77 7.90 -4.60
N LYS A 189 -1.19 9.11 -4.98
CA LYS A 189 -0.38 9.96 -5.86
C LYS A 189 0.91 10.45 -5.18
N PHE A 190 0.83 10.85 -3.92
CA PHE A 190 1.95 11.41 -3.15
C PHE A 190 2.20 10.71 -1.81
N THR A 191 1.50 9.61 -1.54
CA THR A 191 1.66 8.81 -0.32
C THR A 191 1.52 7.33 -0.64
N GLY A 192 1.96 6.47 0.27
CA GLY A 192 1.59 5.06 0.36
C GLY A 192 0.65 4.81 1.53
N VAL A 193 -0.05 3.69 1.48
CA VAL A 193 -0.82 3.16 2.63
C VAL A 193 -0.34 1.75 2.93
N LEU A 194 -0.13 1.46 4.20
CA LEU A 194 0.26 0.16 4.70
C LEU A 194 -0.70 -0.27 5.80
N GLY A 195 -1.38 -1.40 5.60
CA GLY A 195 -2.15 -2.06 6.65
C GLY A 195 -1.34 -3.19 7.26
N VAL A 196 -1.34 -3.27 8.59
CA VAL A 196 -0.64 -4.29 9.37
C VAL A 196 -1.67 -5.01 10.25
N TYR A 197 -1.72 -6.33 10.16
CA TYR A 197 -2.79 -7.13 10.76
C TYR A 197 -2.21 -8.30 11.54
N ASN A 198 -2.71 -8.52 12.75
CA ASN A 198 -2.44 -9.76 13.47
C ASN A 198 -3.52 -10.79 13.16
N CYS A 199 -3.20 -11.71 12.24
CA CYS A 199 -4.11 -12.76 11.80
C CYS A 199 -3.90 -14.11 12.53
N GLN A 200 -3.07 -14.13 13.58
CA GLN A 200 -2.73 -15.37 14.28
C GLN A 200 -3.97 -16.13 14.77
N GLY A 201 -3.97 -17.44 14.52
CA GLY A 201 -5.05 -18.34 14.90
C GLY A 201 -6.23 -18.37 13.92
N ALA A 202 -6.34 -17.40 12.99
CA ALA A 202 -7.42 -17.38 12.02
C ALA A 202 -7.35 -18.59 11.07
N ALA A 203 -8.48 -19.26 10.87
CA ALA A 203 -8.64 -20.30 9.88
C ALA A 203 -10.07 -20.30 9.32
N TRP A 204 -10.23 -20.89 8.14
CA TRP A 204 -11.55 -21.13 7.56
C TRP A 204 -11.98 -22.58 7.80
N SER A 205 -13.14 -22.78 8.43
CA SER A 205 -13.77 -24.10 8.49
C SER A 205 -14.63 -24.32 7.25
N PHE A 206 -14.21 -25.24 6.38
CA PHE A 206 -14.99 -25.59 5.18
C PHE A 206 -16.29 -26.34 5.52
N ALA A 207 -16.31 -27.10 6.61
CA ALA A 207 -17.49 -27.83 7.07
C ALA A 207 -18.57 -26.85 7.55
N GLU A 208 -18.17 -25.90 8.39
CA GLU A 208 -19.07 -24.93 9.01
C GLU A 208 -19.29 -23.68 8.16
N LYS A 209 -18.52 -23.51 7.08
CA LYS A 209 -18.51 -22.33 6.20
C LYS A 209 -18.39 -21.01 6.97
N GLN A 210 -17.54 -21.00 8.00
CA GLN A 210 -17.29 -19.84 8.84
C GLN A 210 -15.81 -19.76 9.25
N SER A 211 -15.40 -18.56 9.63
CA SER A 211 -14.09 -18.32 10.25
C SER A 211 -14.05 -18.96 11.63
N VAL A 212 -12.99 -19.70 11.92
CA VAL A 212 -12.69 -20.29 13.23
C VAL A 212 -11.35 -19.77 13.73
N PHE A 213 -11.18 -19.72 15.04
CA PHE A 213 -9.93 -19.28 15.69
C PHE A 213 -9.33 -20.43 16.49
N HIS A 214 -8.12 -20.83 16.12
CA HIS A 214 -7.33 -21.77 16.88
C HIS A 214 -6.60 -21.05 18.01
N GLN A 215 -6.44 -21.74 19.14
CA GLN A 215 -5.67 -21.22 20.26
C GLN A 215 -4.20 -21.05 19.86
N THR A 216 -3.66 -19.85 20.10
CA THR A 216 -2.27 -19.51 19.85
C THR A 216 -1.50 -19.45 21.17
N GLY A 217 -0.18 -19.64 21.11
CA GLY A 217 0.69 -19.56 22.30
C GLY A 217 1.11 -18.14 22.70
N THR A 218 0.74 -17.12 21.92
CA THR A 218 1.12 -15.71 22.12
C THR A 218 -0.11 -14.80 22.01
N GLU A 219 -0.22 -13.82 22.92
CA GLU A 219 -1.35 -12.87 22.97
C GLU A 219 -1.16 -11.66 22.03
N ALA A 220 0.09 -11.28 21.77
CA ALA A 220 0.46 -10.18 20.87
C ALA A 220 1.74 -10.50 20.11
N LEU A 221 1.90 -9.88 18.93
CA LEU A 221 3.09 -9.96 18.10
C LEU A 221 3.64 -8.57 17.84
N THR A 222 4.98 -8.47 17.78
CA THR A 222 5.67 -7.24 17.37
C THR A 222 6.41 -7.47 16.05
N CYS A 223 6.23 -6.59 15.08
CA CYS A 223 7.01 -6.59 13.84
C CYS A 223 7.59 -5.20 13.55
N GLY A 224 8.71 -5.17 12.82
CA GLY A 224 9.27 -3.92 12.30
C GLY A 224 8.65 -3.57 10.95
N VAL A 225 8.17 -2.33 10.83
CA VAL A 225 7.64 -1.75 9.59
C VAL A 225 8.61 -0.73 9.02
N LYS A 226 8.89 -0.81 7.72
CA LYS A 226 9.73 0.16 7.01
C LYS A 226 8.91 0.96 6.02
N ALA A 227 9.35 2.17 5.68
CA ALA A 227 8.75 2.92 4.58
C ALA A 227 8.79 2.14 3.25
N SER A 228 9.88 1.39 3.02
CA SER A 228 10.06 0.53 1.84
C SER A 228 9.19 -0.74 1.83
N ASP A 229 8.43 -1.02 2.90
CA ASP A 229 7.38 -2.04 2.86
C ASP A 229 6.25 -1.60 1.90
N VAL A 230 6.07 -0.30 1.68
CA VAL A 230 5.35 0.22 0.50
C VAL A 230 6.29 0.13 -0.71
N HIS A 231 6.17 -0.93 -1.50
CA HIS A 231 7.21 -1.28 -2.49
C HIS A 231 7.50 -0.20 -3.55
N LEU A 232 6.53 0.64 -3.88
CA LEU A 232 6.65 1.69 -4.89
C LEU A 232 6.68 3.09 -4.28
N ILE A 233 7.07 3.22 -3.00
CA ILE A 233 7.02 4.50 -2.29
C ILE A 233 7.81 5.62 -2.97
N SER A 234 8.89 5.30 -3.69
CA SER A 234 9.66 6.27 -4.47
C SER A 234 8.85 6.93 -5.59
N GLU A 235 7.81 6.28 -6.14
CA GLU A 235 6.93 6.90 -7.14
C GLU A 235 6.04 8.00 -6.56
N ALA A 236 5.88 8.05 -5.24
CA ALA A 236 5.14 9.12 -4.56
C ALA A 236 6.00 10.34 -4.25
N ALA A 237 7.34 10.23 -4.35
CA ALA A 237 8.24 11.33 -4.11
C ALA A 237 8.20 12.32 -5.29
N THR A 238 8.15 13.62 -4.98
CA THR A 238 8.25 14.67 -6.01
C THR A 238 9.69 14.97 -6.42
N ASP A 239 10.67 14.45 -5.68
CA ASP A 239 12.08 14.64 -5.91
C ASP A 239 12.71 13.36 -6.49
N PRO A 240 13.29 13.41 -7.71
CA PRO A 240 14.03 12.28 -8.27
C PRO A 240 15.21 11.83 -7.40
N GLU A 241 15.82 12.74 -6.64
CA GLU A 241 16.97 12.49 -5.75
C GLU A 241 16.55 12.28 -4.29
N TRP A 242 15.30 11.87 -4.05
CA TRP A 242 14.78 11.62 -2.71
C TRP A 242 15.62 10.59 -1.94
N ASN A 243 16.01 10.94 -0.71
CA ASN A 243 16.92 10.16 0.14
C ASN A 243 16.30 8.91 0.79
N GLY A 244 14.98 8.71 0.68
CA GLY A 244 14.26 7.58 1.27
C GLY A 244 13.58 7.88 2.61
N ASP A 245 13.75 9.07 3.18
CA ASP A 245 13.11 9.45 4.44
C ASP A 245 11.62 9.68 4.26
N CYS A 246 10.81 9.16 5.19
CA CYS A 246 9.36 9.29 5.18
C CYS A 246 8.82 9.86 6.49
N ALA A 247 7.72 10.58 6.41
CA ALA A 247 6.82 10.79 7.54
C ALA A 247 5.78 9.66 7.54
N VAL A 248 5.58 9.03 8.69
CA VAL A 248 4.65 7.91 8.87
C VAL A 248 3.61 8.30 9.90
N HIS A 249 2.35 8.38 9.48
CA HIS A 249 1.22 8.65 10.36
C HIS A 249 0.47 7.34 10.67
N ARG A 250 0.28 7.06 11.96
CA ARG A 250 -0.41 5.87 12.46
C ARG A 250 -1.85 6.22 12.80
N HIS A 251 -2.80 5.63 12.10
CA HIS A 251 -4.22 5.96 12.26
C HIS A 251 -4.79 5.51 13.59
N ALA A 252 -4.27 4.42 14.18
CA ALA A 252 -4.77 3.93 15.47
C ALA A 252 -4.37 4.85 16.65
N SER A 253 -3.14 5.37 16.66
CA SER A 253 -2.63 6.23 17.75
C SER A 253 -2.71 7.73 17.46
N GLY A 254 -2.86 8.13 16.20
CA GLY A 254 -2.73 9.53 15.76
C GLY A 254 -1.28 10.05 15.77
N GLU A 255 -0.31 9.16 15.99
CA GLU A 255 1.11 9.49 16.09
C GLU A 255 1.72 9.71 14.70
N LEU A 256 2.57 10.73 14.59
CA LEU A 256 3.42 10.96 13.42
C LEU A 256 4.89 10.74 13.78
N VAL A 257 5.57 9.91 13.00
CA VAL A 257 6.98 9.56 13.20
C VAL A 257 7.75 9.82 11.91
N VAL A 258 8.90 10.49 12.02
CA VAL A 258 9.87 10.56 10.92
C VAL A 258 10.67 9.28 10.91
N LEU A 259 10.61 8.55 9.81
CA LEU A 259 11.28 7.27 9.62
C LEU A 259 12.39 7.43 8.57
N PRO A 260 13.67 7.45 8.99
CA PRO A 260 14.78 7.51 8.05
C PRO A 260 14.86 6.27 7.16
N ASN A 261 15.50 6.41 6.00
CA ASN A 261 15.62 5.33 5.03
C ASN A 261 16.16 4.03 5.67
N GLY A 262 15.46 2.93 5.45
CA GLY A 262 15.84 1.59 5.91
C GLY A 262 15.59 1.30 7.39
N VAL A 263 15.20 2.29 8.19
CA VAL A 263 14.85 2.14 9.61
C VAL A 263 13.49 1.46 9.74
N ALA A 264 13.35 0.61 10.76
CA ALA A 264 12.10 -0.08 11.07
C ALA A 264 11.43 0.50 12.32
N LEU A 265 10.15 0.84 12.20
CA LEU A 265 9.24 1.22 13.28
C LEU A 265 8.64 -0.04 13.92
N PRO A 266 8.82 -0.30 15.22
CA PRO A 266 8.19 -1.43 15.87
C PRO A 266 6.67 -1.22 16.04
N ILE A 267 5.88 -2.19 15.61
CA ILE A 267 4.42 -2.22 15.81
C ILE A 267 4.05 -3.49 16.55
N THR A 268 3.32 -3.35 17.65
CA THR A 268 2.82 -4.46 18.48
C THR A 268 1.30 -4.52 18.38
N LEU A 269 0.77 -5.68 18.00
CA LEU A 269 -0.68 -5.90 17.85
C LEU A 269 -1.10 -7.17 18.58
N LYS A 270 -2.20 -7.11 19.33
CA LYS A 270 -2.89 -8.31 19.81
C LYS A 270 -3.57 -9.03 18.67
N ILE A 271 -3.97 -10.27 18.88
CA ILE A 271 -4.75 -11.06 17.92
C ILE A 271 -5.99 -10.26 17.51
N LEU A 272 -6.28 -10.21 16.20
CA LEU A 272 -7.37 -9.42 15.59
C LEU A 272 -7.21 -7.90 15.62
N GLU A 273 -6.15 -7.37 16.21
CA GLU A 273 -5.83 -5.95 16.08
C GLU A 273 -5.14 -5.67 14.74
N GLN A 274 -5.26 -4.41 14.32
CA GLN A 274 -4.70 -3.88 13.09
C GLN A 274 -4.21 -2.45 13.31
N ASP A 275 -3.23 -2.03 12.52
CA ASP A 275 -2.84 -0.63 12.38
C ASP A 275 -2.80 -0.27 10.90
N ILE A 276 -3.27 0.94 10.57
CA ILE A 276 -3.15 1.50 9.23
C ILE A 276 -2.16 2.65 9.32
N LEU A 277 -1.24 2.70 8.36
CA LEU A 277 -0.21 3.72 8.28
C LEU A 277 -0.29 4.44 6.94
N THR A 278 -0.27 5.77 6.98
CA THR A 278 0.05 6.58 5.81
C THR A 278 1.56 6.80 5.80
N VAL A 279 2.22 6.48 4.69
CA VAL A 279 3.65 6.70 4.48
C VAL A 279 3.82 7.80 3.45
N SER A 280 4.43 8.93 3.81
CA SER A 280 4.67 10.05 2.89
C SER A 280 6.16 10.31 2.74
N PRO A 281 6.71 10.33 1.52
CA PRO A 281 8.06 10.80 1.27
C PRO A 281 8.26 12.22 1.81
N ILE A 282 9.38 12.45 2.49
CA ILE A 282 9.79 13.78 2.95
C ILE A 282 10.57 14.47 1.84
N LYS A 283 10.18 15.71 1.52
CA LYS A 283 10.94 16.61 0.66
C LYS A 283 11.82 17.49 1.53
N ASP A 284 13.12 17.48 1.28
CA ASP A 284 14.04 18.50 1.75
C ASP A 284 13.93 19.73 0.81
N LEU A 285 13.41 20.85 1.33
CA LEU A 285 13.35 22.10 0.57
C LEU A 285 14.68 22.85 0.69
N ALA A 286 15.13 23.05 1.93
CA ALA A 286 16.37 23.75 2.26
C ALA A 286 16.94 23.16 3.57
N PRO A 287 18.20 23.46 3.95
CA PRO A 287 18.77 22.96 5.20
C PRO A 287 17.89 23.29 6.41
N GLY A 288 17.34 22.26 7.07
CA GLY A 288 16.43 22.39 8.21
C GLY A 288 14.94 22.54 7.87
N PHE A 289 14.57 22.65 6.59
CA PHE A 289 13.20 22.85 6.10
C PHE A 289 12.76 21.63 5.29
N ARG A 290 11.96 20.78 5.92
CA ARG A 290 11.51 19.49 5.40
C ARG A 290 10.00 19.38 5.52
N PHE A 291 9.34 18.77 4.54
CA PHE A 291 7.89 18.69 4.50
C PHE A 291 7.38 17.42 3.84
N ALA A 292 6.25 16.87 4.33
CA ALA A 292 5.56 15.74 3.73
C ALA A 292 4.04 15.81 3.92
N PRO A 293 3.20 15.68 2.89
CA PRO A 293 1.74 15.69 3.07
C PRO A 293 1.22 14.33 3.59
N ILE A 294 0.34 14.33 4.60
CA ILE A 294 -0.29 13.09 5.10
C ILE A 294 -1.71 12.92 4.55
N GLY A 295 -2.46 14.01 4.37
CA GLY A 295 -3.84 13.96 3.90
C GLY A 295 -4.86 13.96 5.04
N LEU A 296 -6.04 13.38 4.84
CA LEU A 296 -7.10 13.35 5.86
C LEU A 296 -6.81 12.32 6.96
N ILE A 297 -6.27 12.77 8.09
CA ILE A 297 -5.73 11.89 9.16
C ILE A 297 -6.80 11.09 9.93
N ASP A 298 -8.07 11.42 9.72
CA ASP A 298 -9.21 10.68 10.29
C ASP A 298 -9.74 9.58 9.35
N MET A 299 -9.17 9.42 8.15
CA MET A 299 -9.59 8.42 7.15
C MET A 299 -8.48 7.41 6.87
N PHE A 300 -8.83 6.12 6.75
CA PHE A 300 -7.83 5.05 6.56
C PHE A 300 -6.95 5.23 5.31
N ASN A 301 -7.53 5.71 4.21
CA ASN A 301 -6.78 6.09 3.01
C ASN A 301 -6.81 7.60 2.77
N GLY A 302 -6.67 8.39 3.84
CA GLY A 302 -6.68 9.85 3.78
C GLY A 302 -5.60 10.46 2.88
N GLY A 303 -4.49 9.74 2.66
CA GLY A 303 -3.41 10.18 1.76
C GLY A 303 -3.83 10.28 0.29
N ALA A 304 -4.90 9.61 -0.13
CA ALA A 304 -5.50 9.78 -1.46
C ALA A 304 -6.27 11.11 -1.61
N ALA A 305 -6.50 11.85 -0.52
CA ALA A 305 -7.06 13.19 -0.60
C ALA A 305 -6.11 14.17 -1.32
N VAL A 306 -4.80 13.92 -1.31
CA VAL A 306 -3.81 14.81 -1.91
C VAL A 306 -3.77 14.57 -3.42
N GLU A 307 -4.40 15.46 -4.17
CA GLU A 307 -4.52 15.39 -5.64
C GLU A 307 -3.45 16.22 -6.36
N GLY A 308 -2.92 17.25 -5.70
CA GLY A 308 -1.84 18.12 -6.21
C GLY A 308 -0.84 18.46 -5.12
N LEU A 309 0.43 18.59 -5.49
CA LEU A 309 1.53 18.94 -4.59
C LEU A 309 2.66 19.59 -5.38
N THR A 310 3.04 20.82 -5.03
CA THR A 310 4.22 21.51 -5.55
C THR A 310 4.96 22.24 -4.44
N TYR A 311 6.26 22.41 -4.65
CA TYR A 311 7.17 23.07 -3.73
C TYR A 311 7.86 24.22 -4.45
N HIS A 312 7.93 25.39 -3.82
CA HIS A 312 8.63 26.55 -4.35
C HIS A 312 9.62 27.07 -3.30
N LEU A 313 10.88 27.27 -3.70
CA LEU A 313 11.86 27.96 -2.86
C LEU A 313 11.65 29.47 -2.92
N LEU A 314 11.84 30.13 -1.80
CA LEU A 314 11.75 31.58 -1.65
C LEU A 314 13.13 32.16 -1.33
N ASP A 315 13.27 33.48 -1.46
CA ASP A 315 14.57 34.17 -1.30
C ASP A 315 15.23 33.95 0.07
N GLY A 316 14.43 33.70 1.11
CA GLY A 316 14.93 33.35 2.44
C GLY A 316 15.77 32.07 2.46
N ALA A 317 15.59 31.17 1.49
CA ALA A 317 16.43 29.98 1.35
C ALA A 317 17.89 30.33 1.00
N ASN A 318 18.12 31.42 0.26
CA ASN A 318 19.47 31.85 -0.14
C ASN A 318 20.25 32.51 1.00
N GLN A 319 19.57 32.85 2.11
CA GLN A 319 20.17 33.47 3.29
C GLN A 319 20.48 32.47 4.40
N LEU A 320 20.24 31.17 4.17
CA LEU A 320 20.60 30.11 5.11
C LEU A 320 22.11 29.87 5.08
N GLY A 321 22.78 30.07 6.22
CA GLY A 321 24.15 29.57 6.42
C GLY A 321 24.15 28.04 6.53
N ASP A 322 25.34 27.42 6.44
CA ASP A 322 25.54 25.95 6.51
C ASP A 322 24.87 25.26 7.73
N ASN A 323 24.56 26.02 8.79
CA ASN A 323 23.94 25.52 10.01
C ASN A 323 22.40 25.56 10.01
N GLY A 324 21.73 25.95 8.91
CA GLY A 324 20.27 25.85 8.75
C GLY A 324 19.43 26.75 9.68
N SER A 325 20.03 27.66 10.44
CA SER A 325 19.29 28.61 11.27
C SER A 325 18.92 29.85 10.47
N ALA A 326 17.68 29.93 9.98
CA ALA A 326 17.16 31.13 9.35
C ALA A 326 17.15 32.31 10.35
N SER A 327 17.41 33.53 9.86
CA SER A 327 16.94 34.71 10.57
C SER A 327 15.41 34.70 10.52
N SER A 328 14.75 34.83 11.67
CA SER A 328 13.31 34.54 11.83
C SER A 328 12.34 35.31 10.91
N SER A 329 12.79 36.30 10.14
CA SER A 329 11.90 37.22 9.42
C SER A 329 11.52 36.78 8.00
N GLU A 330 12.29 35.92 7.32
CA GLU A 330 12.02 35.57 5.92
C GLU A 330 11.45 34.16 5.73
N ALA A 331 10.54 34.01 4.77
CA ALA A 331 9.99 32.72 4.38
C ALA A 331 11.00 31.97 3.50
N VAL A 332 11.15 30.68 3.75
CA VAL A 332 12.15 29.84 3.07
C VAL A 332 11.51 29.03 1.94
N GLY A 333 10.29 28.56 2.16
CA GLY A 333 9.60 27.72 1.20
C GLY A 333 8.09 27.89 1.21
N LEU A 334 7.50 27.64 0.05
CA LEU A 334 6.07 27.61 -0.15
C LEU A 334 5.66 26.21 -0.61
N VAL A 335 4.78 25.56 0.14
CA VAL A 335 4.18 24.28 -0.22
C VAL A 335 2.74 24.49 -0.66
N CYS A 336 2.44 24.12 -1.90
CA CYS A 336 1.10 24.22 -2.46
C CYS A 336 0.53 22.80 -2.61
N MET A 337 -0.66 22.58 -2.04
CA MET A 337 -1.36 21.29 -2.10
C MET A 337 -2.78 21.47 -2.62
N GLU A 338 -3.26 20.49 -3.35
CA GLU A 338 -4.69 20.34 -3.68
C GLU A 338 -5.23 19.14 -2.94
N ALA A 339 -6.25 19.34 -2.10
CA ALA A 339 -6.79 18.31 -1.23
C ALA A 339 -8.30 18.14 -1.39
N ARG A 340 -8.75 16.92 -1.66
CA ARG A 340 -10.18 16.58 -1.73
C ARG A 340 -10.69 16.05 -0.40
N GLY A 341 -11.88 16.46 0.00
CA GLY A 341 -12.55 15.96 1.21
C GLY A 341 -12.68 17.04 2.29
N ARG A 342 -13.11 16.63 3.48
CA ARG A 342 -13.21 17.50 4.66
C ARG A 342 -12.71 16.76 5.90
N GLY A 343 -12.40 17.50 6.96
CA GLY A 343 -11.89 16.95 8.22
C GLY A 343 -10.52 17.52 8.57
N ARG A 344 -9.81 16.83 9.45
CA ARG A 344 -8.44 17.20 9.82
C ARG A 344 -7.49 16.78 8.70
N PHE A 345 -6.83 17.75 8.09
CA PHE A 345 -5.79 17.54 7.10
C PHE A 345 -4.42 17.66 7.77
N GLY A 346 -3.64 16.59 7.73
CA GLY A 346 -2.32 16.50 8.34
C GLY A 346 -1.20 16.64 7.32
N ALA A 347 -0.08 17.21 7.79
CA ALA A 347 1.22 17.19 7.12
C ALA A 347 2.34 17.13 8.16
N TYR A 348 3.50 16.63 7.77
CA TYR A 348 4.74 16.80 8.51
C TYR A 348 5.46 18.07 8.04
N SER A 349 5.98 18.84 8.99
CA SER A 349 6.92 19.94 8.78
C SER A 349 8.01 19.90 9.85
N SER A 350 9.28 20.07 9.47
CA SER A 350 10.38 20.15 10.44
C SER A 350 10.40 21.46 11.24
N VAL A 351 9.71 22.49 10.75
CA VAL A 351 9.57 23.80 11.38
C VAL A 351 8.09 24.15 11.54
N SER A 352 7.77 24.98 12.54
CA SER A 352 6.41 25.51 12.65
C SER A 352 6.11 26.36 11.42
N PRO A 353 5.05 26.09 10.65
CA PRO A 353 4.67 26.95 9.53
C PRO A 353 4.45 28.38 10.00
N ARG A 354 4.93 29.34 9.21
CA ARG A 354 4.71 30.78 9.43
C ARG A 354 3.26 31.15 9.17
N LYS A 355 2.69 30.56 8.11
CA LYS A 355 1.34 30.84 7.64
C LYS A 355 0.75 29.66 6.90
N CYS A 356 -0.54 29.42 7.12
CA CYS A 356 -1.34 28.47 6.35
C CYS A 356 -2.53 29.18 5.72
N MET A 357 -2.82 28.86 4.46
CA MET A 357 -3.93 29.45 3.70
C MET A 357 -4.79 28.36 3.04
N LEU A 358 -6.10 28.64 2.99
CA LEU A 358 -7.10 27.89 2.25
C LEU A 358 -7.68 28.80 1.16
N GLY A 359 -7.24 28.62 -0.09
CA GLY A 359 -7.46 29.60 -1.15
C GLY A 359 -6.78 30.92 -0.80
N SER A 360 -7.54 32.00 -0.70
CA SER A 360 -7.04 33.33 -0.30
C SER A 360 -7.17 33.63 1.19
N ALA A 361 -7.80 32.75 1.98
CA ALA A 361 -8.05 32.98 3.40
C ALA A 361 -6.96 32.34 4.26
N GLN A 362 -6.40 33.09 5.20
CA GLN A 362 -5.54 32.52 6.23
C GLN A 362 -6.39 31.67 7.19
N VAL A 363 -5.85 30.52 7.58
CA VAL A 363 -6.51 29.59 8.49
C VAL A 363 -5.59 29.28 9.66
N GLU A 364 -6.18 29.01 10.81
CA GLU A 364 -5.45 28.50 11.97
C GLU A 364 -5.00 27.07 11.71
N SER A 365 -3.77 26.78 12.14
CA SER A 365 -3.18 25.45 12.12
C SER A 365 -2.64 25.12 13.50
N SER A 366 -2.79 23.87 13.94
CA SER A 366 -2.04 23.36 15.09
C SER A 366 -0.70 22.80 14.63
N TYR A 367 0.34 22.98 15.43
CA TYR A 367 1.66 22.41 15.19
C TYR A 367 2.16 21.71 16.46
N GLU A 368 2.51 20.43 16.34
CA GLU A 368 3.13 19.66 17.41
C GLU A 368 4.64 19.60 17.20
N SER A 369 5.39 20.33 18.03
CA SER A 369 6.85 20.45 17.86
C SER A 369 7.64 19.16 18.08
N SER A 370 7.10 18.21 18.84
CA SER A 370 7.77 16.92 19.11
C SER A 370 7.76 15.98 17.90
N SER A 371 6.72 16.02 17.07
CA SER A 371 6.56 15.17 15.89
C SER A 371 6.73 15.92 14.57
N GLY A 372 6.53 17.24 14.58
CA GLY A 372 6.41 18.06 13.38
C GLY A 372 5.02 17.98 12.73
N LEU A 373 4.00 17.44 13.40
CA LEU A 373 2.65 17.31 12.85
C LEU A 373 1.96 18.68 12.78
N VAL A 374 1.62 19.10 11.56
CA VAL A 374 0.77 20.25 11.25
C VAL A 374 -0.63 19.74 10.94
N ILE A 375 -1.66 20.34 11.55
CA ILE A 375 -3.07 20.01 11.26
C ILE A 375 -3.83 21.27 10.86
N LEU A 376 -4.58 21.15 9.76
CA LEU A 376 -5.49 22.15 9.21
C LEU A 376 -6.92 21.61 9.22
N GLN A 377 -7.89 22.43 9.59
CA GLN A 377 -9.30 22.02 9.54
C GLN A 377 -9.94 22.38 8.19
N LEU A 378 -10.27 21.35 7.41
CA LEU A 378 -11.07 21.48 6.19
C LEU A 378 -12.54 21.35 6.58
N LYS A 379 -13.29 22.46 6.62
CA LYS A 379 -14.67 22.48 7.14
C LYS A 379 -15.67 21.87 6.16
N ASP A 380 -15.70 22.39 4.93
CA ASP A 380 -16.70 22.05 3.92
C ASP A 380 -16.04 21.73 2.58
N MET A 381 -16.65 20.83 1.82
CA MET A 381 -16.22 20.53 0.46
C MET A 381 -16.33 21.79 -0.43
N PRO A 382 -15.26 22.22 -1.10
CA PRO A 382 -15.31 23.40 -1.95
C PRO A 382 -16.06 23.09 -3.25
N LYS A 383 -16.63 24.13 -3.88
CA LYS A 383 -17.35 23.99 -5.17
C LYS A 383 -16.47 23.39 -6.27
N GLU A 384 -15.18 23.71 -6.24
CA GLU A 384 -14.15 23.21 -7.16
C GLU A 384 -13.70 21.76 -6.84
N ARG A 385 -14.36 21.07 -5.89
CA ARG A 385 -14.08 19.71 -5.40
C ARG A 385 -12.77 19.53 -4.63
N VAL A 386 -11.78 20.39 -4.84
CA VAL A 386 -10.50 20.40 -4.12
C VAL A 386 -10.28 21.71 -3.37
N HIS A 387 -9.68 21.59 -2.19
CA HIS A 387 -9.13 22.69 -1.42
C HIS A 387 -7.74 23.03 -1.96
N ARG A 388 -7.47 24.32 -2.21
CA ARG A 388 -6.11 24.81 -2.43
C ARG A 388 -5.52 25.19 -1.09
N ILE A 389 -4.55 24.43 -0.62
CA ILE A 389 -3.85 24.64 0.64
C ILE A 389 -2.47 25.18 0.33
N LEU A 390 -2.07 26.24 1.03
CA LEU A 390 -0.74 26.82 0.91
C LEU A 390 -0.12 26.93 2.30
N VAL A 391 1.10 26.43 2.44
CA VAL A 391 1.87 26.43 3.69
C VAL A 391 3.18 27.17 3.44
N GLU A 392 3.39 28.25 4.18
CA GLU A 392 4.63 29.04 4.19
C GLU A 392 5.51 28.56 5.35
N LEU A 393 6.73 28.14 5.02
CA LEU A 393 7.73 27.60 5.96
C LEU A 393 8.78 28.63 6.33
#